data_AF-A0A6C2UER5-F1
#
_entry.id   AF-A0A6C2UER5-F1
#
_cell.length_a   1.000
_cell.length_b   1.000
_cell.length_c   1.000
_cell.angle_alpha   90.00
_cell.angle_beta   90.00
_cell.angle_gamma   90.00
#
_symmetry.space_group_name_H-M   'P 1'
#
loop_
_entity.id
_entity.type
_entity.pdbx_description
1 polymer ?
#
loop_
_entity_poly.entity_id
_entity_poly.type
_entity_poly.pdbx_seq_one_letter_code
_entity_poly.pdbx_strand_id
1 'polypeptide(L)'
;MAPAKSMVKKPGEWNRCAITCKGRHIDVVLNGEHVTSMDMALWTEKGKNPDGSTVPSWLSRPAAELETKGRIGFQGKHAAAPIFFRNIRIKQL
;
A
#
# COMPACT_ATOMS: atom_id res chain seq x y z
N MET A 1 0.20 -8.49 6.79
CA MET A 1 -0.24 -9.15 5.53
C MET A 1 0.76 -8.88 4.41
N ALA A 2 1.33 -9.93 3.83
CA ALA A 2 2.12 -9.86 2.60
C ALA A 2 1.19 -9.88 1.36
N PRO A 3 1.59 -9.34 0.19
CA PRO A 3 0.79 -9.47 -1.02
C PRO A 3 0.58 -10.94 -1.40
N ALA A 4 -0.57 -11.26 -2.01
CA ALA A 4 -0.93 -12.63 -2.38
C ALA A 4 0.08 -13.27 -3.34
N LYS A 5 0.78 -12.44 -4.13
CA LYS A 5 1.82 -12.88 -5.09
C LYS A 5 2.87 -11.79 -5.28
N SER A 6 4.14 -12.19 -5.42
CA SER A 6 5.21 -11.30 -5.85
C SER A 6 5.11 -11.08 -7.36
N MET A 7 4.64 -9.89 -7.76
CA MET A 7 4.45 -9.52 -9.17
C MET A 7 5.43 -8.46 -9.65
N VAL A 8 6.42 -8.09 -8.83
CA VAL A 8 7.42 -7.08 -9.20
C VAL A 8 8.37 -7.64 -10.26
N LYS A 9 8.65 -6.82 -11.28
CA LYS A 9 9.63 -7.15 -12.32
C LYS A 9 11.07 -6.96 -11.82
N LYS A 10 12.03 -7.45 -12.59
CA LYS A 10 13.46 -7.29 -12.31
C LYS A 10 13.87 -5.80 -12.27
N PRO A 11 14.96 -5.45 -11.57
CA PRO A 11 15.50 -4.10 -11.58
C PRO A 11 15.75 -3.58 -13.01
N GLY A 12 15.41 -2.33 -13.27
CA GLY A 12 15.51 -1.71 -14.60
C GLY A 12 14.26 -1.81 -15.47
N GLU A 13 13.32 -2.70 -15.14
CA GLU A 13 12.04 -2.81 -15.85
C GLU A 13 10.95 -1.93 -15.22
N TRP A 14 10.05 -1.43 -16.06
CA TRP A 14 8.92 -0.62 -15.60
C TRP A 14 7.78 -1.49 -15.09
N ASN A 15 7.39 -1.24 -13.83
CA ASN A 15 6.19 -1.77 -13.22
C ASN A 15 5.01 -0.81 -13.43
N ARG A 16 3.80 -1.35 -13.58
CA ARG A 16 2.55 -0.58 -13.55
C ARG A 16 1.79 -0.91 -12.28
N CYS A 17 1.57 0.08 -11.42
CA CYS A 17 0.79 -0.05 -10.20
C CYS A 17 -0.46 0.83 -10.29
N ALA A 18 -1.61 0.27 -9.94
CA ALA A 18 -2.84 1.00 -9.73
C ALA A 18 -3.33 0.75 -8.30
N ILE A 19 -3.56 1.82 -7.55
CA ILE A 19 -4.07 1.78 -6.19
C ILE A 19 -5.44 2.43 -6.20
N THR A 20 -6.45 1.68 -5.76
CA THR A 20 -7.83 2.17 -5.61
C THR A 20 -8.09 2.40 -4.13
N CYS A 21 -8.37 3.63 -3.74
CA CYS A 21 -8.75 3.99 -2.37
C CYS A 21 -10.21 4.44 -2.35
N LYS A 22 -11.09 3.65 -1.72
CA LYS A 22 -12.53 3.94 -1.57
C LYS A 22 -12.91 3.92 -0.08
N GLY A 23 -12.75 5.07 0.58
CA GLY A 23 -12.90 5.16 2.03
C GLY A 23 -11.94 4.21 2.72
N ARG A 24 -12.46 3.22 3.44
CA ARG A 24 -11.69 2.20 4.17
C ARG A 24 -11.21 1.02 3.31
N HIS A 25 -11.66 0.93 2.07
CA HIS A 25 -11.25 -0.15 1.16
C HIS A 25 -10.07 0.28 0.30
N ILE A 26 -9.00 -0.50 0.32
CA ILE A 26 -7.79 -0.29 -0.48
C ILE A 26 -7.54 -1.53 -1.31
N ASP A 27 -7.48 -1.37 -2.63
CA ASP A 27 -7.09 -2.42 -3.56
C ASP A 27 -5.84 -2.02 -4.34
N VAL A 28 -4.95 -2.99 -4.56
CA VAL A 28 -3.70 -2.81 -5.31
C VAL A 28 -3.64 -3.79 -6.47
N VAL A 29 -3.46 -3.25 -7.68
CA VAL A 29 -3.16 -4.02 -8.89
C VAL A 29 -1.73 -3.72 -9.32
N LEU A 30 -0.89 -4.76 -9.42
CA LEU A 30 0.50 -4.68 -9.85
C LEU A 30 0.70 -5.50 -11.12
N ASN A 31 1.14 -4.84 -12.19
CA ASN A 31 1.39 -5.45 -13.51
C ASN A 31 0.19 -6.23 -14.08
N GLY A 32 -1.03 -5.77 -13.80
CA GLY A 32 -2.28 -6.37 -14.28
C GLY A 32 -2.93 -7.36 -13.31
N GLU A 33 -2.21 -7.77 -12.26
CA GLU A 33 -2.71 -8.71 -11.25
C GLU A 33 -3.17 -7.98 -9.99
N HIS A 34 -4.33 -8.34 -9.47
CA HIS A 34 -4.78 -7.88 -8.15
C HIS A 34 -3.98 -8.63 -7.07
N VAL A 35 -3.22 -7.88 -6.28
CA VAL A 35 -2.22 -8.46 -5.34
C VAL A 35 -2.57 -8.24 -3.87
N THR A 36 -3.40 -7.24 -3.57
CA THR A 36 -3.79 -6.88 -2.20
C THR A 36 -5.19 -6.30 -2.20
N SER A 37 -6.02 -6.75 -1.25
CA SER A 37 -7.22 -6.04 -0.82
C SER A 37 -7.19 -5.88 0.69
N MET A 38 -7.65 -4.73 1.17
CA MET A 38 -7.67 -4.37 2.59
C MET A 38 -8.96 -3.64 2.92
N ASP A 39 -9.68 -4.15 3.93
CA ASP A 39 -10.65 -3.36 4.68
C ASP A 39 -9.97 -2.84 5.96
N MET A 40 -9.70 -1.54 6.00
CA MET A 40 -9.06 -0.89 7.13
C MET A 40 -9.83 -1.08 8.45
N ALA A 41 -11.14 -1.32 8.41
CA ALA A 41 -11.96 -1.52 9.62
C ALA A 41 -11.54 -2.75 10.43
N LEU A 42 -10.84 -3.71 9.83
CA LEU A 42 -10.36 -4.92 10.52
C LEU A 42 -9.10 -4.67 11.37
N TRP A 43 -8.37 -3.58 11.15
CA TRP A 43 -7.16 -3.22 11.89
C TRP A 43 -7.48 -2.35 13.10
N THR A 44 -8.12 -2.96 14.10
CA THR A 44 -8.61 -2.30 15.31
C THR A 44 -7.56 -2.18 16.42
N GLU A 45 -6.57 -3.06 16.44
CA GLU A 45 -5.55 -3.12 17.49
C GLU A 45 -4.23 -2.49 17.04
N LYS A 46 -3.62 -1.69 17.93
CA LYS A 46 -2.27 -1.18 17.71
C LYS A 46 -1.26 -2.32 17.89
N GLY A 47 -0.30 -2.43 16.96
CA GLY A 47 0.78 -3.39 17.09
C GLY A 47 0.44 -4.80 16.60
N LYS A 48 -0.79 -5.07 16.16
CA LYS A 48 -1.24 -6.39 15.72
C LYS A 48 -2.11 -6.31 14.47
N ASN A 49 -1.84 -7.17 13.50
CA ASN A 49 -2.65 -7.34 12.30
C ASN A 49 -3.85 -8.28 12.55
N PRO A 50 -4.88 -8.29 11.69
CA PRO A 50 -6.01 -9.23 11.79
C PRO A 50 -5.60 -10.71 11.78
N ASP A 51 -4.50 -11.03 11.09
CA ASP A 51 -3.91 -12.38 11.05
C ASP A 51 -3.08 -12.73 12.31
N GLY A 52 -3.02 -11.83 13.28
CA GLY A 52 -2.24 -11.98 14.52
C GLY A 52 -0.77 -11.60 14.41
N SER A 53 -0.24 -11.32 13.22
CA SER A 53 1.15 -10.90 13.05
C SER A 53 1.42 -9.50 13.60
N THR A 54 2.65 -9.25 14.05
CA THR A 54 3.04 -7.96 14.66
C THR A 54 3.11 -6.83 13.63
N VAL A 55 2.58 -5.67 13.99
CA VAL A 55 2.75 -4.42 13.23
C VAL A 55 4.03 -3.73 13.70
N PRO A 56 4.86 -3.16 12.80
CA PRO A 56 6.05 -2.43 13.20
C PRO A 56 5.79 -1.31 14.21
N SER A 57 6.66 -1.19 15.21
CA SER A 57 6.47 -0.31 16.38
C SER A 57 6.42 1.18 16.06
N TRP A 58 7.01 1.60 14.94
CA TRP A 58 6.97 3.00 14.48
C TRP A 58 5.61 3.41 13.90
N LEU A 59 4.70 2.46 13.61
CA LEU A 59 3.32 2.75 13.24
C LEU A 59 2.47 2.89 14.51
N SER A 60 2.05 4.11 14.80
CA SER A 60 1.58 4.49 16.14
C SER A 60 0.08 4.30 16.39
N ARG A 61 -0.74 4.08 15.34
CA ARG A 61 -2.20 4.03 15.42
C ARG A 61 -2.78 2.82 14.66
N PRO A 62 -3.89 2.23 15.13
CA PRO A 62 -4.64 1.24 14.36
C PRO A 62 -5.14 1.85 13.04
N ALA A 63 -5.11 1.07 11.95
CA ALA A 63 -5.52 1.61 10.65
C ALA A 63 -7.02 1.92 10.59
N ALA A 64 -7.86 1.26 11.40
CA ALA A 64 -9.29 1.52 11.49
C ALA A 64 -9.63 2.95 11.95
N GLU A 65 -8.70 3.65 12.62
CA GLU A 65 -8.87 5.01 13.15
C GLU A 65 -8.27 6.10 12.24
N LEU A 66 -7.64 5.72 11.13
CA LEU A 66 -7.02 6.69 10.23
C LEU A 66 -8.06 7.38 9.36
N GLU A 67 -7.85 8.68 9.13
CA GLU A 67 -8.63 9.44 8.15
C GLU A 67 -8.40 8.88 6.75
N THR A 68 -9.47 8.77 5.97
CA THR A 68 -9.44 8.18 4.61
C THR A 68 -9.30 9.25 3.51
N LYS A 69 -8.95 10.47 3.90
CA LYS A 69 -8.68 11.61 3.02
C LYS A 69 -7.41 12.31 3.47
N GLY A 70 -6.51 12.57 2.53
CA GLY A 70 -5.22 13.20 2.83
C GLY A 70 -4.41 13.48 1.57
N ARG A 71 -3.14 13.85 1.78
CA ARG A 71 -2.18 14.04 0.69
C ARG A 71 -1.63 12.70 0.21
N ILE A 72 -1.25 12.63 -1.06
CA ILE A 72 -0.55 11.49 -1.64
C ILE A 72 0.95 11.83 -1.70
N GLY A 73 1.79 10.92 -1.20
CA GLY A 73 3.23 11.10 -1.16
C GLY A 73 3.97 9.91 -1.77
N PHE A 74 5.20 10.17 -2.24
CA PHE A 74 6.12 9.16 -2.76
C PHE A 74 7.40 9.24 -1.92
N GLN A 75 7.83 8.11 -1.34
CA GLN A 75 8.92 8.07 -0.35
C GLN A 75 10.27 8.56 -0.90
N GLY A 76 10.50 8.43 -2.21
CA GLY A 76 11.81 8.72 -2.82
C GLY A 76 12.85 7.64 -2.52
N LYS A 77 14.13 7.99 -2.57
CA LYS A 77 15.23 7.07 -2.28
C LYS A 77 15.24 6.73 -0.78
N HIS A 78 15.08 5.45 -0.47
CA HIS A 78 15.21 4.92 0.88
C HIS A 78 16.37 3.91 0.90
N ALA A 79 17.29 4.06 1.87
CA ALA A 79 18.58 3.38 1.87
C ALA A 79 19.41 3.66 0.59
N ALA A 80 20.09 2.64 0.03
CA ALA A 80 21.01 2.82 -1.08
C ALA A 80 20.36 2.75 -2.49
N ALA A 81 19.13 2.24 -2.60
CA ALA A 81 18.50 1.96 -3.88
C ALA A 81 17.70 3.16 -4.42
N PRO A 82 18.01 3.69 -5.62
CA PRO A 82 17.20 4.73 -6.24
C PRO A 82 15.85 4.17 -6.74
N ILE A 83 14.87 5.06 -6.90
CA ILE A 83 13.56 4.75 -7.49
C ILE A 83 13.17 5.85 -8.48
N PHE A 84 12.52 5.46 -9.56
CA PHE A 84 12.05 6.37 -10.61
C PHE A 84 10.56 6.16 -10.85
N PHE A 85 9.83 7.25 -11.05
CA PHE A 85 8.40 7.23 -11.34
C PHE A 85 8.11 7.93 -12.67
N ARG A 86 7.10 7.44 -13.39
CA ARG A 86 6.57 8.09 -14.59
C ARG A 86 5.08 7.81 -14.72
N ASN A 87 4.38 8.62 -15.50
CA ASN A 87 2.96 8.45 -15.80
C ASN A 87 2.06 8.40 -14.55
N ILE A 88 2.37 9.21 -13.54
CA ILE A 88 1.54 9.35 -12.33
C ILE A 88 0.27 10.10 -12.72
N ARG A 89 -0.89 9.48 -12.47
CA ARG A 89 -2.21 10.04 -12.75
C ARG A 89 -3.16 9.70 -11.61
N ILE A 90 -4.15 10.54 -11.40
CA ILE A 90 -5.23 10.33 -10.44
C ILE A 90 -6.57 10.45 -11.17
N LYS A 91 -7.51 9.58 -10.82
CA LYS A 91 -8.90 9.67 -11.21
C LYS A 91 -9.74 9.75 -9.94
N GLN A 92 -10.53 10.81 -9.81
CA GLN A 92 -11.53 10.88 -8.75
C GLN A 92 -12.64 9.86 -9.04
N LEU A 93 -13.07 9.14 -8.00
CA LEU A 93 -14.07 8.07 -8.05
C LEU A 93 -15.45 8.58 -7.65
#